data_AF-A0A5D6YEB4-F1
#
_entry.id   AF-A0A5D6YEB4-F1
#
_cell.length_a   1.000
_cell.length_b   1.000
_cell.length_c   1.000
_cell.angle_alpha   90.00
_cell.angle_beta   90.00
_cell.angle_gamma   90.00
#
_symmetry.space_group_name_H-M   'P 1'
#
loop_
_entity.id
_entity.type
_entity.pdbx_description
1 polymer ?
#
loop_
_entity_poly.entity_id
_entity_poly.type
_entity_poly.pdbx_seq_one_letter_code
_entity_poly.pdbx_strand_id
1 'polypeptide(L)'
;MEATVFVCVVTAVACTLLLLDGVGCLAGIDDACVLDRANNVVMVIVGVATLLPALAALSTAWADHRRSRRGEYTRLLETEVVGPNEPPKRVLMYLYISHFLSAWGDRMWQFAVPILFMEVFVDTLLPSA
;
A
#
# COMPACT_ATOMS: atom_id res chain seq x y z
N MET A 1 -8.72 11.79 15.50
CA MET A 1 -8.02 11.24 14.31
C MET A 1 -8.32 9.75 14.26
N GLU A 2 -9.31 9.27 13.53
CA GLU A 2 -9.91 7.99 13.97
C GLU A 2 -9.86 6.89 12.90
N ALA A 3 -10.82 6.74 12.01
CA ALA A 3 -10.86 5.53 11.17
C ALA A 3 -9.75 5.47 10.09
N THR A 4 -9.51 6.55 9.33
CA THR A 4 -8.62 6.51 8.16
C THR A 4 -7.15 6.35 8.52
N VAL A 5 -6.70 7.01 9.59
CA VAL A 5 -5.33 6.88 10.09
C VAL A 5 -5.12 5.48 10.69
N PHE A 6 -6.10 4.98 11.45
CA PHE A 6 -6.04 3.62 11.99
C PHE A 6 -5.93 2.57 10.88
N VAL A 7 -6.78 2.64 9.86
CA VAL A 7 -6.71 1.74 8.70
C VAL A 7 -5.35 1.85 7.99
N CYS A 8 -4.84 3.07 7.75
CA CYS A 8 -3.53 3.23 7.12
C CYS A 8 -2.39 2.62 7.96
N VAL A 9 -2.44 2.77 9.29
CA VAL A 9 -1.42 2.21 10.19
C VAL A 9 -1.50 0.68 10.21
N VAL A 10 -2.70 0.11 10.35
CA VAL A 10 -2.88 -1.35 10.33
C VAL A 10 -2.41 -1.93 9.01
N THR A 11 -2.80 -1.32 7.89
CA THR A 11 -2.35 -1.77 6.57
C THR A 11 -0.83 -1.64 6.42
N ALA A 12 -0.23 -0.53 6.86
CA ALA A 12 1.22 -0.36 6.81
C ALA A 12 1.94 -1.42 7.65
N VAL A 13 1.48 -1.70 8.87
CA VAL A 13 2.04 -2.74 9.73
C VAL A 13 1.95 -4.12 9.05
N ALA A 14 0.78 -4.48 8.53
CA ALA A 14 0.59 -5.73 7.80
C ALA A 14 1.55 -5.83 6.60
N CYS A 15 1.71 -4.76 5.82
CA CYS A 15 2.64 -4.73 4.68
C CYS A 15 4.10 -4.86 5.12
N THR A 16 4.49 -4.23 6.24
CA THR A 16 5.87 -4.37 6.76
C THR A 16 6.15 -5.78 7.25
N LEU A 17 5.17 -6.46 7.85
CA LEU A 17 5.34 -7.86 8.26
C LEU A 17 5.53 -8.77 7.04
N LEU A 18 4.72 -8.59 6.00
CA LEU A 18 4.87 -9.33 4.74
C LEU A 18 6.23 -9.10 4.08
N LEU A 19 6.74 -7.86 4.14
CA LEU A 19 8.06 -7.54 3.60
C LEU A 19 9.19 -8.16 4.42
N LEU A 20 9.12 -8.08 5.74
CA LEU A 20 10.15 -8.62 6.62
C LEU A 20 10.24 -10.14 6.50
N ASP A 21 9.09 -10.83 6.41
CA ASP A 21 9.02 -12.26 6.18
C ASP A 21 9.63 -12.64 4.81
N GLY A 22 9.17 -12.00 3.74
CA GLY A 22 9.68 -12.29 2.39
C GLY A 22 11.16 -11.95 2.19
N VAL A 23 11.63 -10.83 2.74
CA VAL A 23 13.05 -10.44 2.68
C VAL A 23 13.93 -11.34 3.55
N GLY A 24 13.46 -11.71 4.75
CA GLY A 24 14.16 -12.64 5.64
C GLY A 24 14.39 -14.00 4.99
N CYS A 25 13.38 -14.51 4.29
CA CYS A 25 13.48 -15.77 3.54
C CYS A 25 14.39 -15.68 2.31
N LEU A 26 14.40 -14.53 1.61
CA LEU A 26 15.35 -14.31 0.50
C LEU A 26 16.79 -14.20 0.98
N ALA A 27 17.01 -13.68 2.19
CA ALA A 27 18.32 -13.55 2.82
C ALA A 27 18.88 -14.88 3.38
N GLY A 28 18.13 -15.99 3.31
CA GLY A 28 18.59 -17.32 3.72
C GLY A 28 18.45 -17.59 5.22
N ILE A 29 17.53 -16.92 5.91
CA ILE A 29 17.15 -17.26 7.29
C ILE A 29 16.04 -18.32 7.20
N ASP A 30 16.43 -19.58 7.03
CA ASP A 30 15.52 -20.67 6.69
C ASP A 30 14.53 -21.03 7.82
N ASP A 31 14.83 -20.68 9.08
CA ASP A 31 14.05 -21.10 10.26
C ASP A 31 12.74 -20.32 10.48
N ALA A 32 12.48 -19.25 9.73
CA ALA A 32 11.31 -18.38 9.92
C ALA A 32 10.34 -18.37 8.72
N CYS A 33 10.59 -19.15 7.68
CA CYS A 33 9.81 -19.06 6.44
C CYS A 33 8.44 -19.71 6.55
N VAL A 34 7.40 -18.89 6.45
CA VAL A 34 6.00 -19.36 6.41
C VAL A 34 5.66 -19.96 5.05
N LEU A 35 6.25 -19.46 3.96
CA LEU A 35 6.00 -19.89 2.58
C LEU A 35 7.28 -20.34 1.85
N ASP A 36 7.07 -21.18 0.81
CA ASP A 36 8.13 -21.68 -0.07
C ASP A 36 8.85 -20.55 -0.82
N ARG A 37 10.14 -20.76 -1.13
CA ARG A 37 11.07 -19.72 -1.61
C ARG A 37 10.61 -19.05 -2.90
N ALA A 38 9.93 -19.79 -3.78
CA ALA A 38 9.37 -19.27 -5.03
C ALA A 38 8.24 -18.24 -4.78
N ASN A 39 7.46 -18.43 -3.72
CA ASN A 39 6.31 -17.58 -3.41
C ASN A 39 6.70 -16.34 -2.60
N ASN A 40 7.86 -16.36 -1.93
CA ASN A 40 8.36 -15.25 -1.13
C ASN A 40 8.67 -14.00 -1.97
N VAL A 41 9.04 -14.16 -3.25
CA VAL A 41 9.23 -13.03 -4.18
C VAL A 41 7.91 -12.29 -4.41
N VAL A 42 6.80 -13.02 -4.57
CA VAL A 42 5.47 -12.42 -4.77
C VAL A 42 5.02 -11.70 -3.51
N MET A 43 5.26 -12.27 -2.33
CA MET A 43 4.94 -11.63 -1.04
C MET A 43 5.70 -10.31 -0.85
N VAL A 44 6.97 -10.24 -1.25
CA VAL A 44 7.74 -8.98 -1.24
C VAL A 44 7.15 -7.99 -2.24
N ILE A 45 6.84 -8.39 -3.46
CA ILE A 45 6.27 -7.49 -4.48
C ILE A 45 4.95 -6.89 -4.00
N VAL A 46 4.05 -7.73 -3.48
CA VAL A 46 2.76 -7.30 -2.92
C VAL A 46 3.01 -6.35 -1.75
N GLY A 47 3.87 -6.73 -0.81
CA GLY A 47 4.20 -5.91 0.36
C GLY A 47 4.76 -4.53 0.01
N VAL A 48 5.69 -4.43 -0.95
CA VAL A 48 6.23 -3.13 -1.40
C VAL A 48 5.15 -2.30 -2.08
N ALA A 49 4.40 -2.90 -3.01
CA ALA A 49 3.40 -2.21 -3.81
C ALA A 49 2.27 -1.62 -2.96
N THR A 50 1.87 -2.29 -1.88
CA THR A 50 0.84 -1.80 -0.95
C THR A 50 1.40 -0.89 0.14
N LEU A 51 2.67 -1.04 0.52
CA LEU A 51 3.32 -0.18 1.52
C LEU A 51 3.50 1.26 0.99
N LEU A 52 3.90 1.44 -0.27
CA LEU A 52 4.13 2.76 -0.88
C LEU A 52 2.92 3.72 -0.75
N PRO A 53 1.70 3.36 -1.20
CA PRO A 53 0.53 4.21 -1.04
C PRO A 53 0.13 4.40 0.43
N ALA A 54 0.31 3.41 1.29
CA ALA A 54 0.03 3.53 2.73
C ALA A 54 0.94 4.56 3.40
N LEU A 55 2.25 4.54 3.09
CA LEU A 55 3.21 5.53 3.59
C LEU A 55 2.95 6.93 3.01
N ALA A 56 2.53 7.04 1.75
CA ALA A 56 2.11 8.31 1.15
C ALA A 56 0.88 8.90 1.87
N ALA A 57 -0.12 8.06 2.18
CA ALA A 57 -1.28 8.48 2.96
C ALA A 57 -0.91 8.91 4.39
N LEU A 58 0.00 8.18 5.05
CA LEU A 58 0.42 8.47 6.41
C LEU A 58 1.26 9.76 6.49
N SER A 59 2.21 9.94 5.58
CA SER A 59 3.06 11.13 5.51
C SER A 59 2.25 12.40 5.26
N THR A 60 1.20 12.32 4.44
CA THR A 60 0.31 13.46 4.17
C THR A 60 -0.60 13.77 5.34
N ALA A 61 -1.17 12.75 5.99
CA ALA A 61 -1.94 12.94 7.22
C ALA A 61 -1.09 13.56 8.34
N TRP A 62 0.17 13.14 8.44
CA TRP A 62 1.11 13.68 9.41
C TRP A 62 1.56 15.12 9.08
N ALA A 63 1.80 15.41 7.81
CA ALA A 63 2.12 16.77 7.34
C ALA A 63 0.95 17.73 7.61
N ASP A 64 -0.29 17.27 7.40
CA ASP A 64 -1.52 18.02 7.70
C ASP A 64 -1.65 18.30 9.20
N HIS A 65 -1.43 17.29 10.04
CA HIS A 65 -1.43 17.45 11.50
C HIS A 65 -0.35 18.45 11.98
N ARG A 66 0.86 18.40 11.41
CA ARG A 66 1.93 19.37 11.70
C ARG A 66 1.58 20.78 11.26
N ARG A 67 0.95 20.95 10.10
CA ARG A 67 0.50 22.27 9.60
C ARG A 67 -0.61 22.85 10.46
N SER A 68 -1.59 22.04 10.87
CA SER A 68 -2.65 22.48 11.77
C SER A 68 -2.09 22.98 13.10
N ARG A 69 -1.15 22.25 13.71
CA ARG A 69 -0.45 22.72 14.92
C ARG A 69 0.25 24.05 14.70
N ARG A 70 0.93 24.23 13.57
CA ARG A 70 1.66 25.49 13.26
C ARG A 70 0.71 26.65 13.01
N GLY A 71 -0.44 26.38 12.37
CA GLY A 71 -1.49 27.34 12.04
C GLY A 71 -2.24 27.87 13.26
N GLU A 72 -2.40 27.07 14.31
CA GLU A 72 -2.98 27.54 15.59
C GLU A 72 -2.09 28.61 16.26
N TYR A 73 -0.76 28.47 16.17
CA TYR A 73 0.16 29.48 16.70
C TYR A 73 0.17 30.79 15.88
N THR A 74 0.02 30.71 14.56
CA THR A 74 0.01 31.92 13.68
C THR A 74 -1.36 32.60 13.60
N ARG A 75 -2.48 31.87 13.69
CA ARG A 75 -3.84 32.46 13.66
C ARG A 75 -4.15 33.35 14.85
N LEU A 76 -3.42 33.23 15.95
CA LEU A 76 -3.54 34.15 17.10
C LEU A 76 -2.76 35.47 16.89
N LEU A 77 -1.90 35.54 15.87
CA LEU A 77 -1.05 36.71 15.56
C LEU A 77 -1.43 37.38 14.24
N GLU A 78 -2.18 36.71 13.36
CA GLU A 78 -2.45 37.18 12.00
C GLU A 78 -3.96 37.29 11.75
N THR A 79 -4.47 38.50 11.98
CA THR A 79 -5.83 38.91 11.61
C THR A 79 -6.03 38.77 10.10
N GLU A 80 -6.94 37.88 9.74
CA GLU A 80 -7.64 37.68 8.46
C GLU A 80 -7.05 38.33 7.19
N VAL A 81 -6.29 37.53 6.43
CA VAL A 81 -6.28 37.64 4.96
C VAL A 81 -6.80 36.31 4.41
N VAL A 82 -8.04 36.32 3.93
CA VAL A 82 -8.69 35.16 3.30
C VAL A 82 -8.00 34.88 1.97
N GLY A 83 -7.09 33.91 1.98
CA GLY A 83 -6.42 33.40 0.80
C GLY A 83 -7.32 32.48 -0.05
N PRO A 84 -7.04 32.36 -1.36
CA PRO A 84 -7.91 31.68 -2.32
C PRO A 84 -8.13 30.20 -2.00
N ASN A 85 -9.33 29.72 -2.35
CA ASN A 85 -9.80 28.33 -2.22
C ASN A 85 -8.96 27.36 -3.08
N GLU A 86 -7.74 27.02 -2.64
CA GLU A 86 -7.02 25.86 -3.19
C GLU A 86 -7.78 24.58 -2.81
N PRO A 87 -8.04 23.66 -3.76
CA PRO A 87 -8.65 22.38 -3.43
C PRO A 87 -7.79 21.64 -2.40
N PRO A 88 -8.40 20.96 -1.41
CA PRO A 88 -7.65 20.30 -0.36
C PRO A 88 -6.74 19.23 -0.99
N LYS A 89 -5.42 19.48 -0.96
CA LYS A 89 -4.35 18.63 -1.55
C LYS A 89 -4.46 17.16 -1.13
N ARG A 90 -5.10 16.91 0.01
CA ARG A 90 -5.41 15.60 0.56
C ARG A 90 -6.40 14.77 -0.28
N VAL A 91 -7.41 15.40 -0.88
CA VAL A 91 -8.41 14.71 -1.72
C VAL A 91 -7.78 14.20 -3.01
N LEU A 92 -6.94 15.01 -3.65
CA LEU A 92 -6.18 14.59 -4.83
C LEU A 92 -5.26 13.41 -4.53
N MET A 93 -4.55 13.45 -3.40
CA MET A 93 -3.67 12.36 -2.97
C MET A 93 -4.45 11.04 -2.79
N TYR A 94 -5.60 11.08 -2.11
CA TYR A 94 -6.43 9.88 -1.93
C TYR A 94 -6.99 9.36 -3.25
N LEU A 95 -7.37 10.25 -4.17
CA LEU A 95 -7.81 9.84 -5.50
C LEU A 95 -6.68 9.10 -6.24
N TYR A 96 -5.46 9.63 -6.24
CA TYR A 96 -4.31 8.96 -6.87
C TYR A 96 -4.00 7.61 -6.23
N ILE A 97 -4.03 7.52 -4.90
CA ILE A 97 -3.80 6.26 -4.18
C ILE A 97 -4.88 5.24 -4.52
N SER A 98 -6.16 5.64 -4.52
CA SER A 98 -7.27 4.74 -4.88
C SER A 98 -7.17 4.24 -6.31
N HIS A 99 -6.82 5.13 -7.25
CA HIS A 99 -6.62 4.79 -8.65
C HIS A 99 -5.46 3.80 -8.82
N PHE A 100 -4.32 4.07 -8.16
CA PHE A 100 -3.16 3.18 -8.17
C PHE A 100 -3.50 1.79 -7.64
N LEU A 101 -4.13 1.69 -6.46
CA LEU A 101 -4.50 0.40 -5.87
C LEU A 101 -5.49 -0.37 -6.74
N SER A 102 -6.46 0.31 -7.35
CA SER A 102 -7.41 -0.32 -8.26
C SER A 102 -6.74 -0.84 -9.52
N ALA A 103 -5.87 -0.04 -10.15
CA ALA A 103 -5.16 -0.44 -11.36
C ALA A 103 -4.15 -1.55 -11.10
N TRP A 104 -3.41 -1.49 -9.99
CA TRP A 104 -2.44 -2.51 -9.60
C TRP A 104 -3.12 -3.85 -9.32
N GLY A 105 -4.24 -3.85 -8.58
CA GLY A 105 -5.01 -5.06 -8.32
C GLY A 105 -5.54 -5.73 -9.58
N ASP A 106 -6.08 -4.95 -10.52
CA ASP A 106 -6.59 -5.47 -11.81
C ASP A 106 -5.47 -6.14 -12.64
N ARG A 107 -4.28 -5.55 -12.66
CA ARG A 107 -3.13 -6.13 -13.37
C ARG A 107 -2.58 -7.38 -12.69
N MET A 108 -2.52 -7.40 -11.36
CA MET A 108 -2.14 -8.60 -10.61
C MET A 108 -3.15 -9.73 -10.81
N TRP A 109 -4.45 -9.41 -10.84
CA TRP A 109 -5.50 -10.39 -11.12
C TRP A 109 -5.37 -11.00 -12.53
N GLN A 110 -5.19 -10.16 -13.55
CA GLN A 110 -4.96 -10.62 -14.93
C GLN A 110 -3.73 -11.53 -15.06
N PHE A 111 -2.70 -11.31 -14.24
CA PHE A 111 -1.52 -12.16 -14.18
C PHE A 111 -1.77 -13.47 -13.41
N ALA A 112 -2.50 -13.42 -12.29
CA ALA A 112 -2.75 -14.58 -11.43
C ALA A 112 -3.71 -15.59 -12.06
N VAL A 113 -4.71 -15.12 -12.82
CA VAL A 113 -5.77 -15.97 -13.40
C VAL A 113 -5.22 -17.10 -14.29
N PRO A 114 -4.33 -16.86 -15.27
CA PRO A 114 -3.74 -17.92 -16.07
C PRO A 114 -2.93 -18.94 -15.26
N ILE A 115 -2.19 -18.49 -14.24
CA ILE A 115 -1.39 -19.36 -13.37
C ILE A 115 -2.32 -20.29 -12.57
N LEU A 116 -3.38 -19.72 -11.99
CA LEU A 116 -4.41 -20.49 -11.30
C LEU A 116 -5.08 -21.51 -12.22
N PHE A 117 -5.41 -21.13 -13.46
CA PHE A 117 -6.00 -22.06 -14.41
C PHE A 117 -5.04 -23.18 -14.86
N MET A 118 -3.73 -22.91 -14.95
CA MET A 118 -2.73 -23.96 -15.19
C MET A 118 -2.65 -24.96 -14.03
N GLU A 119 -2.80 -24.52 -12.78
CA GLU A 119 -2.82 -25.41 -11.61
C GLU A 119 -4.13 -26.18 -11.43
N VAL A 120 -5.28 -25.60 -11.82
CA VAL A 120 -6.59 -26.26 -11.71
C VAL A 120 -6.83 -27.26 -12.84
N PHE A 121 -6.35 -26.96 -14.05
CA PHE A 121 -6.55 -27.76 -15.26
C PHE A 121 -5.24 -28.39 -15.76
N VAL A 122 -4.50 -29.03 -14.85
CA VAL A 122 -3.22 -29.70 -15.16
C VAL A 122 -3.37 -30.68 -16.33
N ASP A 123 -4.50 -31.39 -16.41
CA ASP A 123 -4.72 -32.49 -17.35
C ASP A 123 -5.59 -32.14 -18.58
N THR A 124 -6.13 -30.91 -18.70
CA THR A 124 -7.09 -30.59 -19.79
C THR A 124 -6.61 -29.52 -20.78
N LEU A 125 -5.42 -28.92 -20.57
CA LEU A 125 -4.87 -27.88 -21.47
C LEU A 125 -3.68 -28.33 -22.32
N LEU A 126 -3.10 -29.51 -22.06
CA LEU A 126 -2.20 -30.19 -22.98
C LEU A 126 -2.84 -31.53 -23.37
N PRO A 127 -3.20 -31.77 -24.64
CA PRO A 127 -3.30 -33.14 -25.09
C PRO A 127 -1.91 -33.73 -24.90
N SER A 128 -1.78 -34.68 -23.98
CA SER A 128 -0.74 -35.70 -24.04
C SER A 128 -0.99 -36.49 -25.34
N ALA A 129 -0.47 -35.96 -26.43
CA ALA A 129 -0.32 -36.60 -27.73
C ALA A 129 1.18 -36.78 -27.99
#